data_AF-A0AAV0W2Y0-F1
#
_entry.id   AF-A0AAV0W2Y0-F1
#
_cell.length_a   1.000
_cell.length_b   1.000
_cell.length_c   1.000
_cell.angle_alpha   90.00
_cell.angle_beta   90.00
_cell.angle_gamma   90.00
#
_symmetry.space_group_name_H-M   'P 1'
#
loop_
_entity.id
_entity.type
_entity.pdbx_description
1 polymer ?
#
loop_
_entity_poly.entity_id
_entity_poly.type
_entity_poly.pdbx_seq_one_letter_code
_entity_poly.pdbx_strand_id
1 'polypeptide(L)'
;MLHPSQTRWLSLIAVVSRILEQWDSLKLYFTDTYLSQRLISTETIYCGLNDPFMKLGFLFLNWSLPLFTRFNMYFQTEQVVILELHDKIVNLYKEILLCFLKRSYVLQTPLDNINPNNGEFQLIDTGLYLGVGVMDLVNDPKVVADNVRRKDFFKRCRDFFIVAAMEIKKRYNMSDPVLSKLHMLKPENAISHAFRETSPTLLSLIKVLPRVVTEPQMIQIIDDGWSRELQR
;
A
#
# COMPACT_ATOMS: atom_id res chain seq x y z
N MET A 1 16.63 11.26 -10.04
CA MET A 1 15.46 12.12 -9.70
C MET A 1 14.22 11.25 -9.74
N LEU A 2 13.54 11.10 -8.61
CA LEU A 2 12.22 10.44 -8.56
C LEU A 2 11.22 11.40 -9.20
N HIS A 3 10.71 11.08 -10.39
CA HIS A 3 9.62 11.83 -10.98
C HIS A 3 8.33 11.52 -10.20
N PRO A 4 7.60 12.53 -9.69
CA PRO A 4 6.24 12.33 -9.21
C PRO A 4 5.42 11.71 -10.35
N SER A 5 4.63 10.67 -10.08
CA SER A 5 3.79 10.08 -11.11
C SER A 5 2.84 11.14 -11.68
N GLN A 6 2.83 11.30 -13.01
CA GLN A 6 1.92 12.23 -13.70
C GLN A 6 0.45 11.81 -13.60
N THR A 7 0.17 10.59 -13.13
CA THR A 7 -1.18 10.16 -12.80
C THR A 7 -1.61 10.85 -11.50
N ARG A 8 -2.60 11.75 -11.59
CA ARG A 8 -3.25 12.38 -10.42
C ARG A 8 -4.04 11.35 -9.60
N TRP A 9 -3.36 10.39 -8.98
CA TRP A 9 -3.98 9.35 -8.14
C TRP A 9 -4.75 9.94 -6.96
N LEU A 10 -4.30 11.09 -6.45
CA LEU A 10 -5.04 11.87 -5.45
C LEU A 10 -6.38 12.40 -5.98
N SER A 11 -6.47 12.72 -7.27
CA SER A 11 -7.75 13.09 -7.89
C SER A 11 -8.63 11.87 -8.15
N LEU A 12 -8.05 10.71 -8.47
CA LEU A 12 -8.81 9.49 -8.73
C LEU A 12 -9.57 9.02 -7.48
N ILE A 13 -8.91 8.99 -6.32
CA ILE A 13 -9.56 8.61 -5.05
C ILE A 13 -10.71 9.57 -4.71
N ALA A 14 -10.52 10.88 -4.92
CA ALA A 14 -11.57 11.87 -4.68
C ALA A 14 -12.80 11.65 -5.58
N VAL A 15 -12.58 11.32 -6.86
CA VAL A 15 -13.66 11.01 -7.81
C VAL A 15 -14.39 9.72 -7.40
N VAL A 16 -13.65 8.66 -7.08
CA VAL A 16 -14.24 7.38 -6.63
C VAL A 16 -15.09 7.57 -5.37
N SER A 17 -14.56 8.30 -4.39
CA SER A 17 -15.27 8.61 -3.14
C SER A 17 -16.55 9.40 -3.41
N ARG A 18 -16.49 10.42 -4.28
CA ARG A 18 -17.66 11.25 -4.62
C ARG A 18 -18.74 10.46 -5.36
N ILE A 19 -18.36 9.57 -6.28
CA ILE A 19 -19.30 8.69 -6.99
C ILE A 19 -20.02 7.76 -6.01
N LEU A 20 -19.29 7.18 -5.04
CA LEU A 20 -19.89 6.32 -4.02
C LEU A 20 -20.81 7.10 -3.07
N GLU A 21 -20.41 8.29 -2.65
CA GLU A 21 -21.22 9.17 -1.79
C GLU A 21 -22.56 9.51 -2.45
N GLN A 22 -22.54 9.77 -3.76
CA GLN A 22 -23.72 10.15 -4.53
C GLN A 22 -24.37 8.96 -5.27
N TRP A 23 -24.00 7.72 -4.95
CA TRP A 23 -24.37 6.54 -5.74
C TRP A 23 -25.88 6.43 -5.97
N ASP A 24 -26.67 6.52 -4.89
CA ASP A 24 -28.13 6.36 -4.98
C ASP A 24 -28.80 7.55 -5.67
N SER A 25 -28.28 8.77 -5.46
CA SER A 25 -28.77 9.98 -6.14
C SER A 25 -28.49 9.92 -7.65
N LEU A 26 -27.28 9.51 -8.03
CA LEU A 26 -26.91 9.28 -9.43
C LEU A 26 -27.81 8.20 -10.04
N LYS A 27 -28.03 7.10 -9.33
CA LYS A 27 -28.89 6.01 -9.78
C LYS A 27 -30.32 6.48 -10.04
N LEU A 28 -30.89 7.29 -9.15
CA LEU A 28 -32.23 7.87 -9.32
C LEU A 28 -32.28 8.81 -10.53
N TYR A 29 -31.33 9.74 -10.62
CA TYR A 29 -31.24 10.69 -11.73
C TYR A 29 -31.12 10.00 -13.09
N PHE A 30 -30.23 9.02 -13.21
CA PHE A 30 -30.03 8.30 -14.48
C PHE A 30 -31.15 7.31 -14.80
N THR A 31 -31.91 6.84 -13.80
CA THR A 31 -33.17 6.12 -14.04
C THR A 31 -34.19 7.02 -14.73
N ASP A 32 -34.45 8.21 -14.16
CA ASP A 32 -35.40 9.17 -14.74
C ASP A 32 -34.98 9.68 -16.13
N THR A 33 -33.69 10.00 -16.26
CA THR A 33 -33.12 10.48 -17.52
C THR A 33 -33.17 9.40 -18.62
N TYR A 34 -32.91 8.13 -18.28
CA TYR A 34 -33.00 7.03 -19.23
C TYR A 34 -34.42 6.85 -19.77
N LEU A 35 -35.42 6.92 -18.89
CA LEU A 35 -36.83 6.83 -19.26
C LEU A 35 -37.26 7.99 -20.17
N SER A 36 -36.71 9.19 -19.94
CA SER A 36 -37.10 10.42 -20.64
C SER A 36 -36.37 10.65 -21.97
N GLN A 37 -35.03 10.54 -22.00
CA GLN A 37 -34.20 11.01 -23.12
C GLN A 37 -33.67 9.89 -24.03
N ARG A 38 -33.59 8.65 -23.54
CA ARG A 38 -33.15 7.45 -24.28
C ARG A 38 -31.84 7.61 -25.08
N LEU A 39 -30.90 8.42 -24.60
CA LEU A 39 -29.57 8.56 -25.21
C LEU A 39 -28.69 7.35 -24.87
N ILE A 40 -27.87 6.89 -25.82
CA ILE A 40 -26.95 5.74 -25.65
C ILE A 40 -25.97 5.95 -24.47
N SER A 41 -25.49 7.18 -24.28
CA SER A 41 -24.61 7.53 -23.15
C SER A 41 -25.31 7.40 -21.80
N THR A 42 -26.60 7.75 -21.74
CA THR A 42 -27.42 7.65 -20.52
C THR A 42 -27.71 6.18 -20.20
N GLU A 43 -27.98 5.36 -21.21
CA GLU A 43 -28.17 3.92 -21.06
C GLU A 43 -26.93 3.24 -20.46
N THR A 44 -25.74 3.59 -20.95
CA THR A 44 -24.47 3.02 -20.44
C THR A 44 -24.29 3.32 -18.95
N ILE A 45 -24.53 4.56 -18.53
CA ILE A 45 -24.40 4.98 -17.13
C ILE A 45 -25.49 4.33 -16.26
N TYR A 46 -26.73 4.29 -16.76
CA TYR A 46 -27.85 3.64 -16.08
C TYR A 46 -27.57 2.16 -15.83
N CYS A 47 -27.12 1.42 -16.86
CA CYS A 47 -26.73 0.02 -16.73
C CYS A 47 -25.59 -0.16 -15.72
N GLY A 48 -24.58 0.71 -15.75
CA GLY A 48 -23.46 0.68 -14.79
C GLY A 48 -23.90 0.91 -13.35
N LEU A 49 -24.75 1.90 -13.07
CA LEU A 49 -25.23 2.22 -11.71
C LEU A 49 -26.20 1.16 -11.15
N ASN A 50 -26.83 0.38 -12.03
CA ASN A 50 -27.70 -0.75 -11.66
C ASN A 50 -26.95 -2.08 -11.56
N ASP A 51 -25.69 -2.14 -11.98
CA ASP A 51 -24.86 -3.33 -11.91
C ASP A 51 -24.12 -3.45 -10.56
N PRO A 52 -24.39 -4.48 -9.75
CA PRO A 52 -23.74 -4.61 -8.44
C PRO A 52 -22.21 -4.82 -8.55
N PHE A 53 -21.71 -5.40 -9.65
CA PHE A 53 -20.27 -5.58 -9.85
C PHE A 53 -19.54 -4.27 -10.15
N MET A 54 -20.21 -3.31 -10.79
CA MET A 54 -19.69 -1.96 -10.93
C MET A 54 -19.52 -1.30 -9.55
N LYS A 55 -20.54 -1.40 -8.68
CA LYS A 55 -20.46 -0.88 -7.31
C LYS A 55 -19.36 -1.56 -6.51
N LEU A 56 -19.21 -2.89 -6.62
CA LEU A 56 -18.11 -3.65 -6.01
C LEU A 56 -16.73 -3.12 -6.46
N GLY A 57 -16.57 -2.82 -7.76
CA GLY A 57 -15.34 -2.23 -8.30
C GLY A 57 -15.01 -0.87 -7.67
N PHE A 58 -16.00 0.03 -7.56
CA PHE A 58 -15.80 1.32 -6.91
C PHE A 58 -15.49 1.17 -5.41
N LEU A 59 -16.19 0.29 -4.70
CA LEU A 59 -15.92 0.02 -3.28
C LEU A 59 -14.50 -0.53 -3.06
N PHE A 60 -14.06 -1.44 -3.93
CA PHE A 60 -12.69 -1.97 -3.92
C PHE A 60 -11.66 -0.86 -4.15
N LEU A 61 -11.85 -0.01 -5.16
CA LEU A 61 -10.95 1.11 -5.44
C LEU A 61 -10.92 2.14 -4.30
N ASN A 62 -12.08 2.45 -3.71
CA ASN A 62 -12.18 3.39 -2.61
C ASN A 62 -11.39 2.93 -1.38
N TRP A 63 -11.32 1.61 -1.15
CA TRP A 63 -10.56 1.04 -0.05
C TRP A 63 -9.07 0.81 -0.39
N SER A 64 -8.76 0.33 -1.59
CA SER A 64 -7.39 -0.06 -1.99
C SER A 64 -6.49 1.11 -2.38
N LEU A 65 -7.02 2.15 -3.06
CA LEU A 65 -6.24 3.33 -3.43
C LEU A 65 -5.63 4.07 -2.22
N PRO A 66 -6.32 4.24 -1.06
CA PRO A 66 -5.75 4.76 0.17
C PRO A 66 -4.42 4.12 0.63
N LEU A 67 -4.16 2.85 0.29
CA LEU A 67 -2.92 2.17 0.65
C LEU A 67 -1.73 2.92 0.03
N PHE A 68 -1.85 3.29 -1.24
CA PHE A 68 -0.80 3.96 -2.00
C PHE A 68 -0.82 5.48 -1.82
N THR A 69 -1.99 6.10 -1.74
CA THR A 69 -2.07 7.56 -1.63
C THR A 69 -1.52 8.05 -0.29
N ARG A 70 -1.79 7.36 0.82
CA ARG A 70 -1.19 7.69 2.13
C ARG A 70 0.33 7.62 2.09
N PHE A 71 0.88 6.56 1.50
CA PHE A 71 2.32 6.41 1.32
C PHE A 71 2.89 7.55 0.46
N ASN A 72 2.30 7.82 -0.70
CA ASN A 72 2.77 8.87 -1.60
C ASN A 72 2.67 10.27 -0.98
N MET A 73 1.57 10.59 -0.30
CA MET A 73 1.40 11.88 0.38
C MET A 73 2.48 12.09 1.44
N TYR A 74 2.86 11.05 2.18
CA TYR A 74 3.92 11.13 3.17
C TYR A 74 5.27 11.55 2.57
N PHE A 75 5.65 10.93 1.44
CA PHE A 75 6.91 11.24 0.74
C PHE A 75 6.83 12.48 -0.16
N GLN A 76 5.68 13.13 -0.27
CA GLN A 76 5.49 14.43 -0.91
C GLN A 76 5.55 15.59 0.09
N THR A 77 5.72 15.32 1.38
CA THR A 77 5.90 16.37 2.38
C THR A 77 7.25 17.08 2.22
N GLU A 78 7.35 18.29 2.75
CA GLU A 78 8.61 19.06 2.79
C GLU A 78 9.57 18.60 3.91
N GLN A 79 9.15 17.63 4.73
CA GLN A 79 9.93 17.13 5.86
C GLN A 79 11.01 16.14 5.42
N VAL A 80 12.06 16.01 6.24
CA VAL A 80 13.12 15.01 6.03
C VAL A 80 12.59 13.63 6.45
N VAL A 81 11.99 12.92 5.50
CA VAL A 81 11.32 11.62 5.74
C VAL A 81 12.16 10.40 5.32
N ILE A 82 13.41 10.60 4.89
CA ILE A 82 14.29 9.51 4.41
C ILE A 82 14.54 8.45 5.49
N LEU A 83 14.58 8.85 6.76
CA LEU A 83 14.80 7.96 7.91
C LEU A 83 13.65 6.96 8.11
N GLU A 84 12.48 7.24 7.55
CA GLU A 84 11.29 6.38 7.62
C GLU A 84 11.01 5.61 6.33
N LEU A 85 11.76 5.89 5.25
CA LEU A 85 11.48 5.34 3.93
C LEU A 85 11.41 3.81 3.94
N HIS A 86 12.41 3.17 4.54
CA HIS A 86 12.49 1.72 4.61
C HIS A 86 11.31 1.11 5.37
N ASP A 87 11.04 1.60 6.58
CA ASP A 87 9.95 1.06 7.42
C ASP A 87 8.60 1.23 6.73
N LYS A 88 8.34 2.40 6.13
CA LYS A 88 7.07 2.69 5.45
C LYS A 88 6.87 1.81 4.22
N ILE A 89 7.90 1.60 3.40
CA ILE A 89 7.74 0.77 2.18
C ILE A 89 7.62 -0.71 2.52
N VAL A 90 8.36 -1.19 3.53
CA VAL A 90 8.23 -2.56 4.05
C VAL A 90 6.82 -2.79 4.59
N ASN A 91 6.28 -1.84 5.36
CA ASN A 91 4.93 -1.93 5.91
C ASN A 91 3.86 -1.91 4.80
N LEU A 92 3.96 -1.00 3.83
CA LEU A 92 3.06 -0.97 2.66
C LEU A 92 3.10 -2.30 1.89
N TYR A 93 4.30 -2.82 1.63
CA TYR A 93 4.47 -4.07 0.90
C TYR A 93 3.84 -5.24 1.66
N LYS A 94 4.09 -5.36 2.97
CA LYS A 94 3.44 -6.37 3.83
C LYS A 94 1.92 -6.23 3.85
N GLU A 95 1.40 -5.01 3.97
CA GLU A 95 -0.05 -4.73 3.98
C GLU A 95 -0.70 -5.23 2.68
N ILE A 96 -0.09 -4.95 1.52
CA ILE A 96 -0.56 -5.43 0.21
C ILE A 96 -0.48 -6.95 0.12
N LEU A 97 0.65 -7.56 0.49
CA LEU A 97 0.82 -9.02 0.43
C LEU A 97 -0.23 -9.75 1.28
N LEU A 98 -0.51 -9.25 2.49
CA LEU A 98 -1.49 -9.85 3.40
C LEU A 98 -2.94 -9.75 2.89
N CYS A 99 -3.22 -8.95 1.85
CA CYS A 99 -4.54 -8.90 1.24
C CYS A 99 -4.86 -10.17 0.42
N PHE A 100 -3.82 -10.87 -0.08
CA PHE A 100 -4.01 -11.99 -1.02
C PHE A 100 -3.10 -13.20 -0.82
N LEU A 101 -2.11 -13.15 0.07
CA LEU A 101 -1.25 -14.26 0.45
C LEU A 101 -1.50 -14.72 1.89
N LYS A 102 -1.20 -16.00 2.15
CA LYS A 102 -1.23 -16.58 3.50
C LYS A 102 -0.30 -15.82 4.44
N ARG A 103 -0.82 -15.47 5.62
CA ARG A 103 -0.06 -14.77 6.67
C ARG A 103 1.22 -15.51 7.08
N SER A 104 1.16 -16.84 7.19
CA SER A 104 2.33 -17.66 7.52
C SER A 104 3.46 -17.46 6.52
N TYR A 105 3.16 -17.48 5.22
CA TYR A 105 4.13 -17.28 4.16
C TYR A 105 4.76 -15.88 4.22
N VAL A 106 3.96 -14.83 4.40
CA VAL A 106 4.44 -13.43 4.42
C VAL A 106 5.32 -13.14 5.64
N LEU A 107 5.01 -13.72 6.80
CA LEU A 107 5.75 -13.44 8.03
C LEU A 107 7.00 -14.31 8.22
N GLN A 108 7.03 -15.51 7.63
CA GLN A 108 8.14 -16.46 7.80
C GLN A 108 9.17 -16.41 6.66
N THR A 109 8.82 -15.77 5.54
CA THR A 109 9.71 -15.66 4.38
C THR A 109 10.37 -14.28 4.33
N PRO A 110 11.69 -14.18 4.11
CA PRO A 110 12.33 -12.90 3.81
C PRO A 110 11.64 -12.19 2.65
N LEU A 111 11.38 -10.88 2.77
CA LEU A 111 10.51 -10.14 1.84
C LEU A 111 11.01 -10.18 0.39
N ASP A 112 12.33 -10.21 0.16
CA ASP A 112 12.91 -10.33 -1.18
C ASP A 112 12.67 -11.70 -1.82
N ASN A 113 12.47 -12.73 -1.00
CA ASN A 113 12.24 -14.10 -1.47
C ASN A 113 10.75 -14.39 -1.69
N ILE A 114 9.85 -13.52 -1.24
CA ILE A 114 8.42 -13.66 -1.49
C ILE A 114 8.14 -13.55 -3.00
N ASN A 115 7.42 -14.53 -3.54
CA ASN A 115 6.91 -14.50 -4.90
C ASN A 115 5.39 -14.21 -4.89
N PRO A 116 4.95 -12.98 -5.24
CA PRO A 116 3.53 -12.62 -5.33
C PRO A 116 2.70 -13.53 -6.26
N ASN A 117 3.31 -14.10 -7.30
CA ASN A 117 2.63 -14.95 -8.27
C ASN A 117 2.51 -16.41 -7.84
N ASN A 118 3.04 -16.79 -6.66
CA ASN A 118 3.00 -18.18 -6.24
C ASN A 118 1.58 -18.56 -5.78
N GLY A 119 0.84 -19.24 -6.66
CA GLY A 119 -0.53 -19.70 -6.41
C GLY A 119 -0.69 -20.61 -5.19
N GLU A 120 0.36 -21.32 -4.77
CA GLU A 120 0.32 -22.21 -3.59
C GLU A 120 0.05 -21.43 -2.28
N PHE A 121 0.59 -20.21 -2.20
CA PHE A 121 0.48 -19.35 -1.03
C PHE A 121 -0.63 -18.32 -1.13
N GLN A 122 -1.36 -18.29 -2.26
CA GLN A 122 -2.49 -17.38 -2.43
C GLN A 122 -3.70 -17.84 -1.63
N LEU A 123 -4.48 -16.85 -1.18
CA LEU A 123 -5.74 -17.06 -0.50
C LEU A 123 -6.84 -17.40 -1.51
N ILE A 124 -7.77 -18.24 -1.07
CA ILE A 124 -9.05 -18.45 -1.76
C ILE A 124 -9.85 -17.15 -1.77
N ASP A 125 -10.82 -17.03 -2.67
CA ASP A 125 -11.58 -15.79 -2.89
C ASP A 125 -12.23 -15.24 -1.61
N THR A 126 -12.78 -16.10 -0.74
CA THR A 126 -13.38 -15.71 0.55
C THR A 126 -12.35 -15.29 1.61
N GLY A 127 -11.08 -15.65 1.43
CA GLY A 127 -9.99 -15.27 2.33
C GLY A 127 -9.36 -13.93 1.96
N LEU A 128 -9.65 -13.38 0.78
CA LEU A 128 -9.12 -12.08 0.37
C LEU A 128 -9.70 -10.97 1.25
N TYR A 129 -8.85 -10.04 1.67
CA TYR A 129 -9.30 -8.82 2.33
C TYR A 129 -9.40 -7.69 1.31
N LEU A 130 -10.64 -7.28 0.99
CA LEU A 130 -10.96 -6.31 -0.07
C LEU A 130 -11.63 -5.03 0.46
N GLY A 131 -11.63 -4.86 1.78
CA GLY A 131 -12.31 -3.76 2.47
C GLY A 131 -13.77 -4.06 2.82
N VAL A 132 -14.26 -3.44 3.90
CA VAL A 132 -15.57 -3.77 4.50
C VAL A 132 -16.74 -3.62 3.54
N GLY A 133 -16.74 -2.58 2.69
CA GLY A 133 -17.83 -2.35 1.73
C GLY A 133 -17.94 -3.46 0.68
N VAL A 134 -16.81 -4.02 0.23
CA VAL A 134 -16.80 -5.18 -0.67
C VAL A 134 -17.29 -6.42 0.07
N MET A 135 -16.80 -6.65 1.29
CA MET A 135 -17.18 -7.82 2.10
C MET A 135 -18.68 -7.86 2.43
N ASP A 136 -19.31 -6.69 2.56
CA ASP A 136 -20.76 -6.57 2.75
C ASP A 136 -21.52 -6.89 1.45
N LEU A 137 -21.20 -6.18 0.36
CA LEU A 137 -21.94 -6.29 -0.91
C LEU A 137 -21.71 -7.62 -1.65
N VAL A 138 -20.57 -8.29 -1.45
CA VAL A 138 -20.25 -9.53 -2.18
C VAL A 138 -21.14 -10.73 -1.81
N ASN A 139 -21.89 -10.60 -0.70
CA ASN A 139 -22.86 -11.58 -0.23
C ASN A 139 -24.29 -11.27 -0.67
N ASP A 140 -24.51 -10.17 -1.41
CA ASP A 140 -25.83 -9.84 -1.97
C ASP A 140 -26.32 -10.98 -2.88
N PRO A 141 -27.60 -11.41 -2.76
CA PRO A 141 -28.15 -12.49 -3.58
C PRO A 141 -27.94 -12.32 -5.09
N LYS A 142 -27.97 -11.07 -5.60
CA LYS A 142 -27.74 -10.77 -7.02
C LYS A 142 -26.30 -11.03 -7.44
N VAL A 143 -25.34 -10.78 -6.55
CA VAL A 143 -23.91 -11.07 -6.79
C VAL A 143 -23.64 -12.56 -6.69
N VAL A 144 -24.21 -13.22 -5.68
CA VAL A 144 -24.03 -14.66 -5.45
C VAL A 144 -24.63 -15.49 -6.59
N ALA A 145 -25.75 -15.06 -7.15
CA ALA A 145 -26.39 -15.71 -8.29
C ALA A 145 -25.51 -15.71 -9.55
N ASP A 146 -24.69 -14.67 -9.76
CA ASP A 146 -23.76 -14.59 -10.90
C ASP A 146 -22.34 -15.01 -10.52
N ASN A 147 -22.15 -16.33 -10.42
CA ASN A 147 -20.87 -16.91 -10.04
C ASN A 147 -19.73 -16.61 -11.03
N VAL A 148 -20.04 -16.40 -12.32
CA VAL A 148 -19.03 -16.14 -13.36
C VAL A 148 -18.41 -14.76 -13.13
N ARG A 149 -19.24 -13.73 -13.01
CA ARG A 149 -18.78 -12.36 -12.77
C ARG A 149 -18.19 -12.19 -11.37
N ARG A 150 -18.68 -12.96 -10.39
CA ARG A 150 -18.11 -13.00 -9.04
C ARG A 150 -16.67 -13.52 -9.04
N LYS A 151 -16.40 -14.64 -9.71
CA LYS A 151 -15.03 -15.15 -9.87
C LYS A 151 -14.13 -14.16 -10.62
N ASP A 152 -14.65 -13.54 -11.68
CA ASP A 152 -13.92 -12.53 -12.44
C ASP A 152 -13.55 -11.30 -11.59
N PHE A 153 -14.49 -10.82 -10.75
CA PHE A 153 -14.23 -9.74 -9.81
C PHE A 153 -13.09 -10.06 -8.82
N PHE A 154 -13.14 -11.22 -8.17
CA PHE A 154 -12.09 -11.64 -7.25
C PHE A 154 -10.74 -11.81 -7.95
N LYS A 155 -10.74 -12.37 -9.17
CA LYS A 155 -9.54 -12.48 -10.00
C LYS A 155 -8.94 -11.11 -10.28
N ARG A 156 -9.73 -10.13 -10.72
CA ARG A 156 -9.24 -8.77 -10.98
C ARG A 156 -8.66 -8.09 -9.73
N CYS A 157 -9.30 -8.27 -8.57
CA CYS A 157 -8.77 -7.75 -7.30
C CYS A 157 -7.43 -8.38 -6.94
N ARG A 158 -7.30 -9.70 -7.13
CA ARG A 158 -6.05 -10.44 -6.92
C ARG A 158 -4.96 -9.96 -7.88
N ASP A 159 -5.27 -9.86 -9.17
CA ASP A 159 -4.34 -9.40 -10.20
C ASP A 159 -3.85 -7.97 -9.89
N PHE A 160 -4.73 -7.09 -9.41
CA PHE A 160 -4.36 -5.75 -8.96
C PHE A 160 -3.29 -5.79 -7.86
N PHE A 161 -3.47 -6.58 -6.80
CA PHE A 161 -2.49 -6.67 -5.72
C PHE A 161 -1.21 -7.36 -6.12
N ILE A 162 -1.28 -8.39 -6.97
CA ILE A 162 -0.12 -9.05 -7.54
C ILE A 162 0.74 -8.05 -8.30
N VAL A 163 0.13 -7.28 -9.22
CA VAL A 163 0.82 -6.24 -9.98
C VAL A 163 1.39 -5.18 -9.05
N ALA A 164 0.64 -4.69 -8.07
CA ALA A 164 1.13 -3.71 -7.11
C ALA A 164 2.36 -4.22 -6.33
N ALA A 165 2.31 -5.45 -5.82
CA ALA A 165 3.41 -6.07 -5.09
C ALA A 165 4.65 -6.23 -5.98
N MET A 166 4.49 -6.72 -7.21
CA MET A 166 5.59 -6.86 -8.16
C MET A 166 6.23 -5.50 -8.50
N GLU A 167 5.41 -4.48 -8.72
CA GLU A 167 5.88 -3.14 -9.08
C GLU A 167 6.61 -2.46 -7.90
N ILE A 168 6.21 -2.71 -6.65
CA ILE A 168 6.96 -2.27 -5.47
C ILE A 168 8.31 -2.99 -5.39
N LYS A 169 8.30 -4.34 -5.48
CA LYS A 169 9.51 -5.17 -5.41
C LYS A 169 10.52 -4.82 -6.52
N LYS A 170 10.04 -4.43 -7.70
CA LYS A 170 10.87 -3.97 -8.82
C LYS A 170 11.57 -2.63 -8.55
N ARG A 171 10.95 -1.73 -7.78
CA ARG A 171 11.45 -0.37 -7.52
C ARG A 171 12.25 -0.25 -6.24
N TYR A 172 12.11 -1.19 -5.31
CA TYR A 172 12.73 -1.12 -4.00
C TYR A 172 13.37 -2.46 -3.60
N ASN A 173 14.61 -2.39 -3.14
CA ASN A 173 15.33 -3.52 -2.56
C ASN A 173 14.93 -3.69 -1.09
N MET A 174 14.20 -4.76 -0.73
CA MET A 174 13.73 -4.94 0.65
C MET A 174 14.86 -5.28 1.63
N SER A 175 16.02 -5.68 1.13
CA SER A 175 17.27 -5.85 1.91
C SER A 175 18.28 -4.74 1.62
N ASP A 176 17.83 -3.52 1.33
CA ASP A 176 18.76 -2.40 1.14
C ASP A 176 19.64 -2.18 2.39
N PRO A 177 20.98 -2.29 2.28
CA PRO A 177 21.86 -2.31 3.44
C PRO A 177 22.03 -0.95 4.11
N VAL A 178 21.66 0.15 3.44
CA VAL A 178 21.78 1.52 3.95
C VAL A 178 20.43 1.96 4.53
N LEU A 179 19.38 1.94 3.71
CA LEU A 179 18.06 2.45 4.08
C LEU A 179 17.46 1.68 5.26
N SER A 180 17.72 0.38 5.35
CA SER A 180 17.29 -0.44 6.50
C SER A 180 17.90 0.01 7.83
N LYS A 181 19.05 0.71 7.82
CA LYS A 181 19.75 1.17 9.02
C LYS A 181 19.52 2.63 9.34
N LEU A 182 18.97 3.42 8.42
CA LEU A 182 18.75 4.86 8.64
C LEU A 182 17.75 5.15 9.75
N HIS A 183 16.83 4.23 10.05
CA HIS A 183 15.86 4.41 11.14
C HIS A 183 16.52 4.60 12.51
N MET A 184 17.78 4.17 12.68
CA MET A 184 18.57 4.40 13.90
C MET A 184 18.75 5.90 14.16
N LEU A 185 18.83 6.72 13.11
CA LEU A 185 19.04 8.17 13.22
C LEU A 185 17.74 8.95 13.49
N LYS A 186 16.57 8.28 13.57
CA LYS A 186 15.33 8.97 13.93
C LYS A 186 15.47 9.52 15.35
N PRO A 187 15.04 10.77 15.64
CA PRO A 187 15.15 11.34 16.98
C PRO A 187 14.57 10.44 18.08
N GLU A 188 13.41 9.83 17.84
CA GLU A 188 12.76 8.88 18.75
C GLU A 188 13.61 7.66 19.09
N ASN A 189 14.31 7.09 18.12
CA ASN A 189 15.17 5.92 18.30
C ASN A 189 16.53 6.33 18.89
N ALA A 190 17.04 7.46 18.41
CA ALA A 190 18.29 8.03 18.85
C ALA A 190 18.25 8.41 20.33
N ILE A 191 17.12 8.78 20.93
CA ILE A 191 17.08 9.08 22.37
C ILE A 191 16.53 7.93 23.22
N SER A 192 16.05 6.85 22.59
CA SER A 192 15.42 5.74 23.29
C SER A 192 16.44 4.79 23.90
N HIS A 193 16.42 4.65 25.23
CA HIS A 193 17.24 3.66 25.94
C HIS A 193 16.96 2.22 25.46
N ALA A 194 15.69 1.85 25.32
CA ALA A 194 15.29 0.51 24.88
C ALA A 194 15.78 0.20 23.45
N PHE A 195 15.75 1.20 22.56
CA PHE A 195 16.28 1.01 21.21
C PHE A 195 17.80 0.84 21.24
N ARG A 196 18.50 1.68 21.99
CA ARG A 196 19.97 1.64 22.12
C ARG A 196 20.51 0.38 22.79
N GLU A 197 19.74 -0.32 23.62
CA GLU A 197 20.11 -1.66 24.12
C GLU A 197 20.29 -2.67 22.97
N THR A 198 19.44 -2.59 21.94
CA THR A 198 19.52 -3.47 20.76
C THR A 198 20.48 -2.94 19.69
N SER A 199 20.73 -1.63 19.71
CA SER A 199 21.49 -0.89 18.71
C SER A 199 22.49 0.09 19.35
N PRO A 200 23.52 -0.41 20.08
CA PRO A 200 24.37 0.43 20.91
C PRO A 200 25.40 1.25 20.12
N THR A 201 25.64 0.92 18.85
CA THR A 201 26.72 1.50 18.04
C THR A 201 26.25 1.86 16.63
N LEU A 202 26.79 2.97 16.10
CA LEU A 202 26.58 3.40 14.70
C LEU A 202 27.52 2.71 13.71
N LEU A 203 28.46 1.88 14.18
CA LEU A 203 29.47 1.22 13.35
C LEU A 203 28.85 0.45 12.17
N SER A 204 27.69 -0.18 12.39
CA SER A 204 27.01 -0.95 11.34
C SER A 204 26.51 -0.06 10.18
N LEU A 205 26.15 1.19 10.46
CA LEU A 205 25.75 2.20 9.48
C LEU A 205 26.97 2.86 8.84
N ILE A 206 28.00 3.18 9.62
CA ILE A 206 29.25 3.77 9.12
C ILE A 206 29.91 2.85 8.09
N LYS A 207 29.96 1.54 8.35
CA LYS A 207 30.52 0.54 7.43
C LYS A 207 29.86 0.50 6.06
N VAL A 208 28.57 0.84 5.96
CA VAL A 208 27.84 0.87 4.69
C VAL A 208 27.89 2.24 3.99
N LEU A 209 28.45 3.25 4.66
CA LEU A 209 28.62 4.62 4.15
C LEU A 209 30.09 5.09 4.23
N PRO A 210 31.04 4.40 3.56
CA PRO A 210 32.48 4.69 3.68
C PRO A 210 32.90 6.08 3.16
N ARG A 211 32.02 6.75 2.40
CA ARG A 211 32.25 8.12 1.90
C ARG A 211 31.89 9.21 2.92
N VAL A 212 31.09 8.87 3.93
CA VAL A 212 30.64 9.83 4.95
C VAL A 212 31.66 9.94 6.08
N VAL A 213 32.27 8.82 6.47
CA VAL A 213 33.34 8.79 7.47
C VAL A 213 34.58 8.18 6.82
N THR A 214 35.50 9.05 6.41
CA THR A 214 36.70 8.66 5.66
C THR A 214 37.89 8.31 6.56
N GLU A 215 37.94 8.85 7.77
CA GLU A 215 39.06 8.69 8.69
C GLU A 215 38.72 7.69 9.80
N PRO A 216 39.55 6.64 10.02
CA PRO A 216 39.31 5.65 11.08
C PRO A 216 39.19 6.26 12.48
N GLN A 217 39.91 7.34 12.75
CA GLN A 217 39.90 8.04 14.03
C GLN A 217 38.55 8.71 14.31
N MET A 218 37.85 9.17 13.26
CA MET A 218 36.53 9.79 13.37
C MET A 218 35.43 8.78 13.74
N ILE A 219 35.61 7.50 13.39
CA ILE A 219 34.64 6.45 13.71
C ILE A 219 34.44 6.35 15.22
N GLN A 220 35.54 6.27 15.99
CA GLN A 220 35.47 6.17 17.45
C GLN A 220 34.87 7.45 18.06
N ILE A 221 35.24 8.63 17.55
CA ILE A 221 34.71 9.91 18.04
C ILE A 221 33.19 10.00 17.85
N ILE A 222 32.68 9.58 16.69
CA ILE A 222 31.25 9.58 16.37
C ILE A 222 30.51 8.56 17.25
N ASP A 223 31.04 7.34 17.39
CA ASP A 223 30.42 6.27 18.17
C ASP A 223 30.42 6.58 19.69
N ASP A 224 31.47 7.24 20.19
CA ASP A 224 31.52 7.75 21.56
C ASP A 224 30.49 8.86 21.78
N GLY A 225 30.25 9.71 20.78
CA GLY A 225 29.22 10.75 20.81
C GLY A 225 27.83 10.14 20.91
N TRP A 226 27.56 9.14 20.06
CA TRP A 226 26.35 8.33 20.12
C TRP A 226 26.17 7.72 21.51
N SER A 227 27.21 7.09 22.07
CA SER A 227 27.14 6.44 23.37
C SER A 227 26.95 7.41 24.55
N ARG A 228 27.54 8.61 24.50
CA ARG A 228 27.50 9.60 25.60
C ARG A 228 26.11 10.21 25.84
N GLU A 229 25.27 10.29 24.81
CA GLU A 229 23.87 10.71 24.97
C GLU A 229 23.03 9.76 25.85
N LEU A 230 23.52 8.55 26.18
CA LEU A 230 22.87 7.65 27.16
C LEU A 230 22.98 8.11 28.62
N GLN A 231 23.90 9.03 28.94
CA GLN A 231 24.23 9.40 30.32
C GLN A 231 23.57 10.71 30.79
N ARG A 232 22.73 11.34 29.96
CA ARG A 232 21.94 12.53 30.31
C ARG A 232 20.47 12.19 30.36
#